data_AF-A0A222FB92-F1
#
_entry.id   AF-A0A222FB92-F1
#
_cell.length_a   1.000
_cell.length_b   1.000
_cell.length_c   1.000
_cell.angle_alpha   90.00
_cell.angle_beta   90.00
_cell.angle_gamma   90.00
#
_symmetry.space_group_name_H-M   'P 1'
#
loop_
_entity.id
_entity.type
_entity.pdbx_description
1 polymer ?
#
loop_
_entity_poly.entity_id
_entity_poly.type
_entity_poly.pdbx_seq_one_letter_code
_entity_poly.pdbx_strand_id
1 'polypeptide(L)'
;MELMILCAGSGAKTWDGEEAERPLRTKGKRQAQKIGAWLGQNRMRPDCILTDHSARAKATAAKALKAAGWTARGLTASAALSSGGLPGLEGAERPLLVARPETLTLLLQQLALEVDTGPGTLCCLELRGTHAGLRDVTRPKDLPDLFPFPAPDGPELRPRPAYYYRQSAVIPFRRTPAGTQILIVGSSSGRHWTVSKGIVEPGLSAAASARIEAREEAGVEGTIGRSPLGSFTYEKWGATCDVTVYPMAVRKVLTGSGWEENHRTRQWVSGPESINLLKQPAFALLAAKI
;
A
#
# COMPACT_ATOMS: atom_id res chain seq x y z
N MET A 1 0.60 19.72 22.10
CA MET A 1 0.49 18.55 21.19
C MET A 1 0.58 19.07 19.76
N GLU A 2 1.29 18.37 18.87
CA GLU A 2 1.40 18.72 17.46
C GLU A 2 0.36 17.92 16.66
N LEU A 3 -0.74 18.54 16.27
CA LEU A 3 -1.80 17.86 15.52
C LEU A 3 -1.55 17.99 14.02
N MET A 4 -1.44 16.87 13.31
CA MET A 4 -1.39 16.85 11.85
C MET A 4 -2.76 16.53 11.26
N ILE A 5 -3.18 17.30 10.27
CA ILE A 5 -4.41 17.10 9.52
C ILE A 5 -4.08 16.93 8.05
N LEU A 6 -4.40 15.77 7.46
CA LEU A 6 -4.23 15.48 6.05
C LEU A 6 -5.58 15.38 5.34
N CYS A 7 -5.81 16.29 4.40
CA CYS A 7 -6.99 16.23 3.55
C CYS A 7 -6.91 15.05 2.58
N ALA A 8 -7.98 14.25 2.53
CA ALA A 8 -8.07 13.11 1.64
C ALA A 8 -7.85 13.54 0.18
N GLY A 9 -7.00 12.82 -0.54
CA GLY A 9 -6.69 13.15 -1.93
C GLY A 9 -7.93 13.08 -2.83
N SER A 10 -7.75 13.54 -4.07
CA SER A 10 -8.85 13.60 -5.05
C SER A 10 -9.55 12.23 -5.24
N GLY A 11 -10.89 12.21 -5.20
CA GLY A 11 -11.70 11.02 -5.52
C GLY A 11 -11.86 10.76 -7.03
N ALA A 12 -12.45 9.61 -7.38
CA ALA A 12 -12.87 9.26 -8.76
C ALA A 12 -13.75 10.36 -9.36
N LYS A 13 -13.61 10.69 -10.65
CA LYS A 13 -14.40 11.77 -11.27
C LYS A 13 -15.89 11.41 -11.33
N THR A 14 -16.18 10.17 -11.69
CA THR A 14 -17.51 9.57 -11.77
C THR A 14 -17.62 8.48 -10.70
N TRP A 15 -18.70 8.48 -9.94
CA TRP A 15 -19.02 7.48 -8.92
C TRP A 15 -20.53 7.49 -8.69
N ASP A 16 -21.15 6.33 -8.77
CA ASP A 16 -22.59 6.08 -8.68
C ASP A 16 -23.00 5.41 -7.36
N GLY A 17 -22.02 4.91 -6.58
CA GLY A 17 -22.24 4.38 -5.24
C GLY A 17 -22.26 5.44 -4.14
N GLU A 18 -22.22 4.98 -2.89
CA GLU A 18 -22.19 5.87 -1.73
C GLU A 18 -20.93 6.75 -1.72
N GLU A 19 -21.07 8.04 -1.41
CA GLU A 19 -19.93 8.98 -1.43
C GLU A 19 -18.83 8.59 -0.43
N ALA A 20 -19.19 7.92 0.67
CA ALA A 20 -18.24 7.39 1.65
C ALA A 20 -17.34 6.29 1.05
N GLU A 21 -17.84 5.54 0.07
CA GLU A 21 -17.10 4.46 -0.61
C GLU A 21 -16.34 4.93 -1.85
N ARG A 22 -16.59 6.16 -2.30
CA ARG A 22 -15.97 6.73 -3.50
C ARG A 22 -14.45 6.56 -3.48
N PRO A 23 -13.83 5.87 -4.44
CA PRO A 23 -12.42 5.53 -4.34
C PRO A 23 -11.50 6.72 -4.64
N LEU A 24 -10.28 6.65 -4.10
CA LEU A 24 -9.21 7.58 -4.40
C LEU A 24 -8.73 7.39 -5.86
N ARG A 25 -8.72 8.46 -6.69
CA ARG A 25 -8.23 8.37 -8.08
C ARG A 25 -6.69 8.41 -8.15
N THR A 26 -6.13 8.13 -9.33
CA THR A 26 -4.66 8.15 -9.56
C THR A 26 -4.00 9.46 -9.11
N LYS A 27 -4.58 10.62 -9.44
CA LYS A 27 -4.08 11.92 -8.95
C LYS A 27 -4.08 12.00 -7.43
N GLY A 28 -5.15 11.55 -6.77
CA GLY A 28 -5.25 11.53 -5.30
C GLY A 28 -4.22 10.60 -4.65
N LYS A 29 -4.00 9.41 -5.24
CA LYS A 29 -2.95 8.47 -4.83
C LYS A 29 -1.57 9.13 -4.89
N ARG A 30 -1.27 9.85 -5.99
CA ARG A 30 -0.01 10.58 -6.18
C ARG A 30 0.15 11.70 -5.15
N GLN A 31 -0.91 12.49 -4.91
CA GLN A 31 -0.91 13.55 -3.90
C GLN A 31 -0.54 13.00 -2.51
N ALA A 32 -1.21 11.93 -2.06
CA ALA A 32 -0.94 11.28 -0.79
C ALA A 32 0.50 10.75 -0.68
N GLN A 33 1.03 10.17 -1.77
CA GLN A 33 2.41 9.69 -1.81
C GLN A 33 3.43 10.82 -1.67
N LYS A 34 3.20 11.96 -2.32
CA LYS A 34 4.09 13.14 -2.21
C LYS A 34 4.17 13.65 -0.77
N ILE A 35 3.02 13.78 -0.10
CA ILE A 35 2.97 14.13 1.32
C ILE A 35 3.67 13.10 2.18
N GLY A 36 3.43 11.81 1.94
CA GLY A 36 4.10 10.73 2.66
C GLY A 36 5.62 10.79 2.56
N ALA A 37 6.15 10.94 1.35
CA ALA A 37 7.60 11.07 1.15
C ALA A 37 8.17 12.28 1.90
N TRP A 38 7.47 13.43 1.84
CA TRP A 38 7.85 14.63 2.58
C TRP A 38 7.82 14.41 4.10
N LEU A 39 6.80 13.75 4.65
CA LEU A 39 6.72 13.40 6.08
C LEU A 39 7.91 12.52 6.50
N GLY A 40 8.27 11.54 5.66
CA GLY A 40 9.43 10.67 5.90
C GLY A 40 10.75 11.45 5.90
N GLN A 41 10.96 12.33 4.92
CA GLN A 41 12.13 13.22 4.83
C GLN A 41 12.28 14.12 6.06
N ASN A 42 11.17 14.67 6.55
CA ASN A 42 11.16 15.58 7.71
C ASN A 42 11.05 14.84 9.05
N ARG A 43 11.09 13.51 9.05
CA ARG A 43 10.99 12.66 10.25
C ARG A 43 9.73 12.93 11.09
N MET A 44 8.65 13.36 10.44
CA MET A 44 7.37 13.70 11.07
C MET A 44 6.47 12.47 11.21
N ARG A 45 6.95 11.46 11.93
CA ARG A 45 6.19 10.22 12.13
C ARG A 45 5.04 10.47 13.11
N PRO A 46 3.78 10.16 12.73
CA PRO A 46 2.67 10.16 13.67
C PRO A 46 2.75 8.96 14.62
N ASP A 47 2.29 9.16 15.85
CA ASP A 47 2.16 8.12 16.89
C ASP A 47 0.75 7.51 16.92
N CYS A 48 -0.25 8.24 16.47
CA CYS A 48 -1.63 7.82 16.31
C CYS A 48 -2.16 8.27 14.95
N ILE A 49 -2.89 7.42 14.23
CA ILE A 49 -3.47 7.76 12.94
C ILE A 49 -4.95 7.41 12.92
N LEU A 50 -5.77 8.44 12.81
CA LEU A 50 -7.23 8.33 12.77
C LEU A 50 -7.75 8.80 11.42
N THR A 51 -8.70 8.07 10.86
CA THR A 51 -9.37 8.47 9.62
C THR A 51 -10.85 8.69 9.85
N ASP A 52 -11.50 9.50 9.01
CA ASP A 52 -12.95 9.35 8.86
C ASP A 52 -13.28 7.96 8.27
N HIS A 53 -14.57 7.61 8.23
CA HIS A 53 -14.99 6.29 7.72
C HIS A 53 -14.81 6.12 6.20
N SER A 54 -14.50 7.18 5.46
CA SER A 54 -14.46 7.15 3.99
C SER A 54 -13.30 6.30 3.45
N ALA A 55 -13.56 5.62 2.34
CA ALA A 55 -12.55 4.87 1.60
C ALA A 55 -11.40 5.78 1.13
N ARG A 56 -11.68 7.05 0.81
CA ARG A 56 -10.67 8.03 0.37
C ARG A 56 -9.67 8.36 1.46
N ALA A 57 -10.15 8.62 2.68
CA ALA A 57 -9.28 8.99 3.79
C ALA A 57 -8.38 7.82 4.18
N LYS A 58 -8.96 6.62 4.35
CA LYS A 58 -8.21 5.37 4.60
C LYS A 58 -7.13 5.13 3.54
N ALA A 59 -7.50 5.22 2.27
CA ALA A 59 -6.54 5.05 1.17
C ALA A 59 -5.46 6.14 1.15
N THR A 60 -5.80 7.38 1.46
CA THR A 60 -4.86 8.51 1.52
C THR A 60 -3.86 8.31 2.66
N ALA A 61 -4.33 7.99 3.86
CA ALA A 61 -3.49 7.69 5.02
C ALA A 61 -2.52 6.53 4.71
N ALA A 62 -3.04 5.42 4.17
CA ALA A 62 -2.22 4.27 3.83
C ALA A 62 -1.15 4.60 2.76
N LYS A 63 -1.49 5.39 1.74
CA LYS A 63 -0.51 5.79 0.70
C LYS A 63 0.55 6.74 1.24
N ALA A 64 0.18 7.67 2.14
CA ALA A 64 1.12 8.57 2.77
C ALA A 64 2.10 7.80 3.69
N LEU A 65 1.58 6.97 4.61
CA LEU A 65 2.41 6.18 5.51
C LEU A 65 3.40 5.27 4.76
N LYS A 66 2.93 4.55 3.74
CA LYS A 66 3.80 3.67 2.95
C LYS A 66 4.90 4.44 2.21
N ALA A 67 4.57 5.61 1.64
CA ALA A 67 5.57 6.45 0.98
C ALA A 67 6.57 7.07 1.96
N ALA A 68 6.17 7.29 3.22
CA ALA A 68 7.04 7.68 4.32
C ALA A 68 7.91 6.51 4.86
N GLY A 69 7.78 5.30 4.30
CA GLY A 69 8.50 4.10 4.78
C GLY A 69 7.88 3.45 6.02
N TRP A 70 6.66 3.82 6.41
CA TRP A 70 5.97 3.29 7.59
C TRP A 70 4.85 2.34 7.22
N THR A 71 4.50 1.44 8.15
CA THR A 71 3.37 0.53 7.97
C THR A 71 2.04 1.29 7.99
N ALA A 72 1.11 0.88 7.14
CA ALA A 72 -0.28 1.37 7.17
C ALA A 72 -1.19 0.54 8.09
N ARG A 73 -0.62 -0.41 8.85
CA ARG A 73 -1.38 -1.15 9.88
C ARG A 73 -1.56 -0.27 11.11
N GLY A 74 -2.69 -0.45 11.79
CA GLY A 74 -3.07 0.37 12.95
C GLY A 74 -3.88 1.63 12.60
N LEU A 75 -4.19 1.85 11.31
CA LEU A 75 -5.17 2.87 10.92
C LEU A 75 -6.53 2.58 11.58
N THR A 76 -7.04 3.54 12.33
CA THR A 76 -8.31 3.41 13.05
C THR A 76 -9.31 4.43 12.52
N ALA A 77 -10.53 3.99 12.21
CA ALA A 77 -11.59 4.91 11.83
C ALA A 77 -12.22 5.53 13.07
N SER A 78 -12.52 6.83 13.03
CA SER A 78 -13.13 7.56 14.14
C SER A 78 -14.50 8.13 13.76
N ALA A 79 -15.51 7.79 14.56
CA ALA A 79 -16.86 8.33 14.42
C ALA A 79 -16.87 9.84 14.72
N ALA A 80 -16.15 10.29 15.76
CA ALA A 80 -16.03 11.70 16.11
C ALA A 80 -15.41 12.51 14.95
N LEU A 81 -14.34 12.00 14.34
CA LEU A 81 -13.75 12.64 13.16
C LEU A 81 -14.75 12.65 11.99
N SER A 82 -15.49 11.55 11.79
CA SER A 82 -16.45 11.46 10.69
C SER A 82 -17.62 12.44 10.81
N SER A 83 -18.00 12.82 12.04
CA SER A 83 -18.97 13.90 12.30
C SER A 83 -18.36 15.30 12.26
N GLY A 84 -17.09 15.44 11.87
CA GLY A 84 -16.37 16.73 11.85
C GLY A 84 -15.87 17.20 13.21
N GLY A 85 -15.85 16.32 14.21
CA GLY A 85 -15.37 16.61 15.56
C GLY A 85 -13.91 16.21 15.79
N LEU A 86 -13.26 16.81 16.78
CA LEU A 86 -11.94 16.38 17.23
C LEU A 86 -12.09 15.05 18.00
N PRO A 87 -11.45 13.95 17.57
CA PRO A 87 -11.49 12.70 18.31
C PRO A 87 -10.71 12.78 19.64
N GLY A 88 -10.89 11.79 20.51
CA GLY A 88 -10.02 11.60 21.68
C GLY A 88 -8.57 11.36 21.24
N LEU A 89 -7.65 12.17 21.77
CA LEU A 89 -6.22 12.18 21.44
C LEU A 89 -5.35 12.04 22.70
N GLU A 90 -5.89 11.45 23.76
CA GLU A 90 -5.22 11.30 25.04
C GLU A 90 -3.93 10.49 24.88
N GLY A 91 -2.81 11.04 25.34
CA GLY A 91 -1.50 10.41 25.27
C GLY A 91 -0.81 10.45 23.91
N ALA A 92 -1.43 11.05 22.88
CA ALA A 92 -0.76 11.30 21.60
C ALA A 92 0.08 12.58 21.67
N GLU A 93 1.33 12.53 21.19
CA GLU A 93 2.19 13.69 21.02
C GLU A 93 2.03 14.29 19.62
N ARG A 94 1.90 13.43 18.60
CA ARG A 94 1.77 13.80 17.19
C ARG A 94 0.72 12.95 16.43
N PRO A 95 -0.58 13.13 16.70
CA PRO A 95 -1.62 12.43 15.97
C PRO A 95 -1.77 12.96 14.53
N LEU A 96 -2.09 12.05 13.60
CA LEU A 96 -2.48 12.36 12.22
C LEU A 96 -3.96 12.05 12.01
N LEU A 97 -4.75 13.08 11.72
CA LEU A 97 -6.14 12.97 11.31
C LEU A 97 -6.23 13.03 9.78
N VAL A 98 -6.93 12.08 9.17
CA VAL A 98 -7.14 12.05 7.73
C VAL A 98 -8.63 12.00 7.44
N ALA A 99 -9.17 13.01 6.76
CA ALA A 99 -10.60 13.04 6.42
C ALA A 99 -10.85 13.76 5.10
N ARG A 100 -12.07 13.66 4.58
CA ARG A 100 -12.49 14.39 3.38
C ARG A 100 -12.50 15.91 3.61
N PRO A 101 -12.35 16.73 2.55
CA PRO A 101 -12.37 18.18 2.67
C PRO A 101 -13.54 18.73 3.51
N GLU A 102 -14.76 18.27 3.23
CA GLU A 102 -15.99 18.68 3.91
C GLU A 102 -15.97 18.38 5.41
N THR A 103 -15.43 17.23 5.80
CA THR A 103 -15.29 16.83 7.20
C THR A 103 -14.22 17.67 7.92
N LEU A 104 -13.12 17.98 7.23
CA LEU A 104 -12.06 18.82 7.79
C LEU A 104 -12.48 20.30 7.91
N THR A 105 -13.31 20.80 7.00
CA THR A 105 -13.87 22.15 7.13
C THR A 105 -14.65 22.29 8.43
N LEU A 106 -15.50 21.32 8.77
CA LEU A 106 -16.25 21.33 10.04
C LEU A 106 -15.32 21.27 11.25
N LEU A 107 -14.30 20.41 11.21
CA LEU A 107 -13.31 20.29 12.28
C LEU A 107 -12.54 21.60 12.49
N LEU A 108 -12.07 22.21 11.41
CA LEU A 108 -11.30 23.46 11.48
C LEU A 108 -12.17 24.62 11.99
N GLN A 109 -13.45 24.67 11.60
CA GLN A 109 -14.41 25.64 12.14
C GLN A 109 -14.59 25.49 13.66
N GLN A 110 -14.71 24.26 14.17
CA GLN A 110 -14.78 24.01 15.62
C GLN A 110 -13.50 24.45 16.36
N LEU A 111 -12.36 24.39 15.68
CA LEU A 111 -11.07 24.87 16.18
C LEU A 111 -10.85 26.38 15.96
N ALA A 112 -11.85 27.11 15.44
CA ALA A 112 -11.76 28.52 15.07
C ALA A 112 -10.59 28.84 14.12
N LEU A 113 -10.30 27.93 13.18
CA LEU A 113 -9.26 28.07 12.18
C LEU A 113 -9.85 28.12 10.76
N GLU A 114 -9.41 29.08 9.97
CA GLU A 114 -9.73 29.17 8.54
C GLU A 114 -8.51 28.77 7.72
N VAL A 115 -8.53 27.56 7.15
CA VAL A 115 -7.42 27.02 6.35
C VAL A 115 -7.95 26.41 5.07
N ASP A 116 -7.35 26.75 3.94
CA ASP A 116 -7.66 26.12 2.65
C ASP A 116 -7.13 24.67 2.60
N THR A 117 -8.02 23.71 2.83
CA THR A 117 -7.73 22.27 2.79
C THR A 117 -8.05 21.62 1.45
N GLY A 118 -7.36 22.06 0.39
CA GLY A 118 -7.39 21.38 -0.90
C GLY A 118 -7.02 19.88 -0.82
N PRO A 119 -7.37 19.04 -1.83
CA PRO A 119 -7.10 17.61 -1.78
C PRO A 119 -5.62 17.26 -1.62
N GLY A 120 -5.30 16.49 -0.58
CA GLY A 120 -3.94 16.10 -0.23
C GLY A 120 -3.15 17.15 0.55
N THR A 121 -3.72 18.30 0.91
CA THR A 121 -3.04 19.29 1.76
C THR A 121 -2.84 18.74 3.18
N LEU A 122 -1.62 18.87 3.70
CA LEU A 122 -1.28 18.62 5.10
C LEU A 122 -1.23 19.95 5.85
N CYS A 123 -1.90 20.04 6.98
CA CYS A 123 -1.82 21.16 7.91
C CYS A 123 -1.24 20.67 9.23
N CYS A 124 -0.24 21.37 9.76
CA CYS A 124 0.31 21.11 11.08
C CYS A 124 -0.21 22.19 12.03
N LEU A 125 -0.85 21.76 13.12
CA LEU A 125 -1.44 22.61 14.14
C LEU A 125 -0.74 22.41 15.47
N GLU A 126 -0.68 23.46 16.28
CA GLU A 126 -0.33 23.35 17.68
C GLU A 126 -1.59 23.45 18.54
N LEU A 127 -1.83 22.42 19.36
CA LEU A 127 -2.94 22.39 20.32
C LEU A 127 -2.41 22.68 21.74
N ARG A 128 -3.04 23.67 22.39
CA ARG A 128 -2.79 24.10 23.78
C ARG A 128 -4.11 24.25 24.53
N GLY A 129 -4.51 23.22 25.27
CA GLY A 129 -5.83 23.17 25.90
C GLY A 129 -6.93 23.23 24.84
N THR A 130 -7.80 24.24 24.92
CA THR A 130 -8.88 24.49 23.95
C THR A 130 -8.45 25.32 22.74
N HIS A 131 -7.21 25.83 22.71
CA HIS A 131 -6.74 26.68 21.63
C HIS A 131 -5.99 25.87 20.57
N ALA A 132 -6.24 26.20 19.30
CA ALA A 132 -5.54 25.65 18.16
C ALA A 132 -4.88 26.79 17.36
N GLY A 133 -3.63 26.60 16.96
CA GLY A 133 -2.92 27.53 16.07
C GLY A 133 -2.35 26.81 14.86
N LEU A 134 -2.56 27.36 13.67
CA LEU A 134 -1.90 26.86 12.46
C LEU A 134 -0.39 27.13 12.51
N ARG A 135 0.42 26.11 12.31
CA ARG A 135 1.88 26.21 12.26
C ARG A 135 2.41 26.18 10.84
N ASP A 136 1.97 25.22 10.03
CA ASP A 136 2.46 25.04 8.66
C ASP A 136 1.40 24.40 7.76
N VAL A 137 1.52 24.62 6.45
CA VAL A 137 0.68 24.04 5.40
C VAL A 137 1.54 23.53 4.26
N THR A 138 1.58 22.22 4.08
CA THR A 138 2.27 21.56 2.96
C THR A 138 1.26 21.11 1.91
N ARG A 139 1.39 21.59 0.67
CA ARG A 139 0.51 21.20 -0.43
C ARG A 139 1.22 20.27 -1.41
N PRO A 140 0.55 19.23 -1.94
CA PRO A 140 1.18 18.31 -2.89
C PRO A 140 1.68 18.97 -4.17
N LYS A 141 1.12 20.11 -4.58
CA LYS A 141 1.56 20.84 -5.79
C LYS A 141 2.94 21.46 -5.62
N ASP A 142 3.36 21.74 -4.38
CA ASP A 142 4.61 22.43 -4.06
C ASP A 142 5.74 21.42 -3.76
N LEU A 143 5.45 20.11 -3.80
CA LEU A 143 6.40 19.03 -3.55
C LEU A 143 6.98 18.45 -4.85
N PRO A 144 8.18 17.84 -4.84
CA PRO A 144 8.77 17.18 -6.01
C PRO A 144 7.90 16.06 -6.57
N ASP A 145 7.91 15.88 -7.89
CA ASP A 145 7.16 14.79 -8.52
C ASP A 145 7.85 13.42 -8.42
N LEU A 146 9.17 13.38 -8.28
CA LEU A 146 9.93 12.16 -8.06
C LEU A 146 10.07 11.85 -6.56
N PHE A 147 10.46 10.63 -6.24
CA PHE A 147 10.54 10.13 -4.88
C PHE A 147 11.96 9.71 -4.51
N PRO A 148 12.43 10.03 -3.30
CA PRO A 148 13.70 9.54 -2.76
C PRO A 148 13.81 8.00 -2.76
N PHE A 149 15.02 7.51 -2.96
CA PHE A 149 15.41 6.10 -2.97
C PHE A 149 16.84 5.93 -2.42
N PRO A 150 17.15 4.85 -1.67
CA PRO A 150 16.35 3.66 -1.34
C PRO A 150 15.39 3.82 -0.16
N ALA A 151 15.40 4.98 0.48
CA ALA A 151 14.57 5.32 1.63
C ALA A 151 14.02 6.75 1.45
N PRO A 152 13.07 7.22 2.28
CA PRO A 152 12.54 8.58 2.19
C PRO A 152 13.61 9.68 2.24
N ASP A 153 14.76 9.45 2.84
CA ASP A 153 15.92 10.35 2.92
C ASP A 153 17.03 10.03 1.90
N GLY A 154 16.74 9.14 0.94
CA GLY A 154 17.72 8.67 -0.03
C GLY A 154 18.14 9.72 -1.07
N PRO A 155 19.36 9.63 -1.61
CA PRO A 155 19.92 10.64 -2.51
C PRO A 155 19.42 10.53 -3.96
N GLU A 156 18.91 9.35 -4.36
CA GLU A 156 18.42 9.10 -5.71
C GLU A 156 16.92 9.46 -5.82
N LEU A 157 16.48 9.93 -6.99
CA LEU A 157 15.08 10.22 -7.26
C LEU A 157 14.49 9.25 -8.29
N ARG A 158 13.37 8.61 -7.97
CA ARG A 158 12.68 7.64 -8.82
C ARG A 158 11.20 7.98 -9.07
N PRO A 159 10.57 7.46 -10.14
CA PRO A 159 9.17 7.77 -10.47
C PRO A 159 8.12 7.28 -9.46
N ARG A 160 8.46 6.31 -8.60
CA ARG A 160 7.59 5.75 -7.54
C ARG A 160 8.29 5.80 -6.18
N PRO A 161 7.54 5.82 -5.06
CA PRO A 161 8.13 5.72 -3.73
C PRO A 161 8.99 4.48 -3.56
N ALA A 162 10.05 4.56 -2.75
CA ALA A 162 11.06 3.50 -2.62
C ALA A 162 10.50 2.09 -2.40
N TYR A 163 9.45 1.97 -1.57
CA TYR A 163 8.84 0.67 -1.24
C TYR A 163 8.30 -0.08 -2.47
N TYR A 164 7.98 0.60 -3.59
CA TYR A 164 7.54 -0.04 -4.82
C TYR A 164 8.61 -0.99 -5.41
N TYR A 165 9.88 -0.63 -5.28
CA TYR A 165 10.97 -1.34 -5.96
C TYR A 165 11.40 -2.61 -5.25
N ARG A 166 10.89 -2.86 -4.04
CA ARG A 166 11.08 -4.13 -3.34
C ARG A 166 9.84 -4.98 -3.50
N GLN A 167 10.00 -6.14 -4.11
CA GLN A 167 8.91 -7.07 -4.39
C GLN A 167 9.20 -8.45 -3.82
N SER A 168 8.13 -9.19 -3.60
CA SER A 168 8.19 -10.56 -3.15
C SER A 168 7.25 -11.42 -3.97
N ALA A 169 7.71 -12.62 -4.30
CA ALA A 169 6.95 -13.60 -5.04
C ALA A 169 6.89 -14.93 -4.28
N VAL A 170 5.90 -15.72 -4.60
CA VAL A 170 5.82 -17.12 -4.17
C VAL A 170 5.82 -18.03 -5.40
N ILE A 171 6.43 -19.20 -5.27
CA ILE A 171 6.22 -20.33 -6.18
C ILE A 171 5.37 -21.35 -5.42
N PRO A 172 4.03 -21.33 -5.59
CA PRO A 172 3.17 -22.29 -4.94
C PRO A 172 3.35 -23.65 -5.62
N PHE A 173 3.54 -24.70 -4.82
CA PHE A 173 3.74 -26.04 -5.32
C PHE A 173 2.89 -27.06 -4.56
N ARG A 174 2.65 -28.20 -5.20
CA ARG A 174 2.09 -29.41 -4.58
C ARG A 174 2.87 -30.63 -5.04
N ARG A 175 2.94 -31.66 -4.19
CA ARG A 175 3.52 -32.95 -4.54
C ARG A 175 2.41 -33.92 -4.95
N THR A 176 2.60 -34.59 -6.07
CA THR A 176 1.66 -35.59 -6.62
C THR A 176 2.43 -36.88 -6.92
N PRO A 177 1.76 -38.02 -7.16
CA PRO A 177 2.43 -39.25 -7.60
C PRO A 177 3.23 -39.09 -8.90
N ALA A 178 2.81 -38.17 -9.79
CA ALA A 178 3.51 -37.85 -11.03
C ALA A 178 4.67 -36.86 -10.86
N GLY A 179 4.91 -36.38 -9.63
CA GLY A 179 5.97 -35.42 -9.30
C GLY A 179 5.46 -34.08 -8.77
N THR A 180 6.38 -33.13 -8.64
CA THR A 180 6.09 -31.76 -8.18
C THR A 180 5.39 -30.96 -9.27
N GLN A 181 4.27 -30.32 -8.90
CA GLN A 181 3.55 -29.37 -9.75
C GLN A 181 3.62 -27.98 -9.16
N ILE A 182 3.72 -26.98 -10.03
CA ILE A 182 3.77 -25.55 -9.71
C ILE A 182 2.45 -24.90 -10.14
N LEU A 183 1.92 -24.01 -9.32
CA LEU A 183 0.77 -23.20 -9.66
C LEU A 183 1.25 -21.92 -10.35
N ILE A 184 0.86 -21.74 -11.60
CA ILE A 184 1.03 -20.50 -12.33
C ILE A 184 -0.31 -19.75 -12.38
N VAL A 185 -0.24 -18.43 -12.46
CA VAL A 185 -1.40 -17.54 -12.56
C VAL A 185 -1.28 -16.59 -13.74
N GLY A 186 -2.43 -16.24 -14.31
CA GLY A 186 -2.51 -15.21 -15.34
C GLY A 186 -2.08 -13.86 -14.75
N SER A 187 -1.27 -13.11 -15.50
CA SER A 187 -1.00 -11.71 -15.14
C SER A 187 -2.29 -10.91 -15.08
N SER A 188 -2.28 -9.76 -14.40
CA SER A 188 -3.45 -8.86 -14.29
C SER A 188 -4.01 -8.41 -15.66
N SER A 189 -3.23 -8.50 -16.73
CA SER A 189 -3.64 -8.19 -18.11
C SER A 189 -4.15 -9.40 -18.91
N GLY A 190 -4.02 -10.61 -18.36
CA GLY A 190 -4.31 -11.88 -19.03
C GLY A 190 -3.32 -12.28 -20.14
N ARG A 191 -2.27 -11.49 -20.40
CA ARG A 191 -1.40 -11.67 -21.59
C ARG A 191 -0.30 -12.71 -21.46
N HIS A 192 0.03 -13.13 -20.25
CA HIS A 192 1.11 -14.07 -19.97
C HIS A 192 0.93 -14.72 -18.60
N TRP A 193 1.58 -15.87 -18.42
CA TRP A 193 1.66 -16.55 -17.14
C TRP A 193 2.81 -16.01 -16.29
N THR A 194 2.57 -15.99 -14.98
CA THR A 194 3.51 -15.62 -13.93
C THR A 194 3.25 -16.50 -12.70
N VAL A 195 4.03 -16.30 -11.65
CA VAL A 195 3.65 -16.69 -10.29
C VAL A 195 3.16 -15.46 -9.52
N SER A 196 2.51 -15.68 -8.37
CA SER A 196 2.01 -14.58 -7.54
C SER A 196 3.14 -13.69 -7.05
N LYS A 197 3.04 -12.38 -7.32
CA LYS A 197 4.07 -11.41 -6.97
C LYS A 197 3.52 -10.00 -6.84
N GLY A 198 3.90 -9.35 -5.75
CA GLY A 198 3.62 -7.93 -5.54
C GLY A 198 4.67 -7.22 -4.71
N ILE A 199 4.29 -6.03 -4.23
CA ILE A 199 5.17 -5.12 -3.50
C ILE A 199 5.35 -5.63 -2.07
N VAL A 200 6.57 -5.54 -1.52
CA VAL A 200 6.78 -5.77 -0.10
C VAL A 200 6.16 -4.61 0.66
N GLU A 201 5.07 -4.91 1.34
CA GLU A 201 4.30 -3.96 2.12
C GLU A 201 5.13 -3.44 3.32
N PRO A 202 5.25 -2.11 3.50
CA PRO A 202 5.97 -1.56 4.65
C PRO A 202 5.49 -2.15 6.00
N GLY A 203 6.45 -2.63 6.79
CA GLY A 203 6.22 -3.33 8.05
C GLY A 203 6.01 -4.85 7.92
N LEU A 204 5.85 -5.38 6.72
CA LEU A 204 5.82 -6.83 6.49
C LEU A 204 7.20 -7.35 6.05
N SER A 205 7.46 -8.62 6.37
CA SER A 205 8.57 -9.35 5.75
C SER A 205 8.22 -9.73 4.31
N ALA A 206 9.22 -9.90 3.46
CA ALA A 206 9.01 -10.33 2.07
C ALA A 206 8.21 -11.64 1.98
N ALA A 207 8.48 -12.61 2.88
CA ALA A 207 7.71 -13.84 2.97
C ALA A 207 6.23 -13.58 3.34
N ALA A 208 5.97 -12.69 4.30
CA ALA A 208 4.60 -12.38 4.69
C ALA A 208 3.82 -11.66 3.58
N SER A 209 4.45 -10.75 2.84
CA SER A 209 3.86 -10.13 1.65
C SER A 209 3.60 -11.16 0.55
N ALA A 210 4.57 -12.02 0.21
CA ALA A 210 4.39 -13.07 -0.78
C ALA A 210 3.22 -14.02 -0.47
N ARG A 211 3.00 -14.32 0.82
CA ARG A 211 1.87 -15.15 1.26
C ARG A 211 0.51 -14.45 1.07
N ILE A 212 0.44 -13.13 1.27
CA ILE A 212 -0.77 -12.34 1.02
C ILE A 212 -1.08 -12.37 -0.48
N GLU A 213 -0.09 -12.09 -1.32
CA GLU A 213 -0.21 -12.12 -2.79
C GLU A 213 -0.62 -13.52 -3.31
N ALA A 214 -0.13 -14.60 -2.68
CA ALA A 214 -0.55 -15.97 -3.02
C ALA A 214 -2.05 -16.19 -2.81
N ARG A 215 -2.60 -15.60 -1.74
CA ARG A 215 -4.01 -15.71 -1.40
C ARG A 215 -4.87 -14.83 -2.30
N GLU A 216 -4.45 -13.59 -2.52
CA GLU A 216 -5.17 -12.61 -3.35
C GLU A 216 -5.15 -12.99 -4.83
N GLU A 217 -3.95 -13.15 -5.42
CA GLU A 217 -3.78 -13.37 -6.86
C GLU A 217 -4.05 -14.82 -7.29
N ALA A 218 -3.60 -15.80 -6.50
CA ALA A 218 -3.71 -17.22 -6.86
C ALA A 218 -4.81 -17.98 -6.11
N GLY A 219 -5.44 -17.38 -5.11
CA GLY A 219 -6.47 -18.02 -4.31
C GLY A 219 -5.94 -19.27 -3.60
N VAL A 220 -4.71 -19.26 -3.08
CA VAL A 220 -4.14 -20.41 -2.37
C VAL A 220 -3.58 -20.05 -1.01
N GLU A 221 -3.69 -20.99 -0.09
CA GLU A 221 -3.11 -20.93 1.26
C GLU A 221 -2.19 -22.13 1.48
N GLY A 222 -1.12 -21.91 2.21
CA GLY A 222 -0.08 -22.92 2.39
C GLY A 222 0.99 -22.51 3.39
N THR A 223 2.01 -23.35 3.51
CA THR A 223 3.20 -23.03 4.31
C THR A 223 4.33 -22.55 3.42
N ILE A 224 4.73 -21.30 3.66
CA ILE A 224 5.86 -20.66 3.00
C ILE A 224 7.17 -21.14 3.63
N GLY A 225 8.18 -21.39 2.79
CA GLY A 225 9.51 -21.76 3.24
C GLY A 225 10.18 -20.63 4.02
N ARG A 226 10.99 -20.99 5.03
CA ARG A 226 11.73 -20.01 5.85
C ARG A 226 12.77 -19.25 5.03
N SER A 227 13.46 -19.96 4.13
CA SER A 227 14.48 -19.39 3.25
C SER A 227 13.90 -19.11 1.86
N PRO A 228 14.30 -18.00 1.21
CA PRO A 228 13.95 -17.78 -0.19
C PRO A 228 14.64 -18.79 -1.10
N LEU A 229 14.03 -19.09 -2.25
CA LEU A 229 14.66 -19.85 -3.34
C LEU A 229 15.78 -19.04 -4.00
N GLY A 230 15.66 -17.71 -3.95
CA GLY A 230 16.60 -16.76 -4.51
C GLY A 230 15.93 -15.43 -4.80
N SER A 231 16.63 -14.60 -5.57
CA SER A 231 16.15 -13.30 -6.01
C SER A 231 16.57 -13.01 -7.44
N PHE A 232 15.86 -12.10 -8.09
CA PHE A 232 16.25 -11.56 -9.39
C PHE A 232 15.77 -10.11 -9.50
N THR A 233 16.34 -9.38 -10.46
CA THR A 233 15.95 -8.00 -10.76
C THR A 233 15.29 -7.90 -12.12
N TYR A 234 14.46 -6.87 -12.30
CA TYR A 234 13.91 -6.52 -13.61
C TYR A 234 13.44 -5.06 -13.63
N GLU A 235 13.35 -4.49 -14.82
CA GLU A 235 12.90 -3.10 -15.00
C GLU A 235 11.38 -2.97 -14.89
N LYS A 236 10.91 -2.06 -14.01
CA LYS A 236 9.49 -1.67 -13.92
C LYS A 236 9.35 -0.27 -13.36
N TRP A 237 8.39 0.48 -13.91
CA TRP A 237 8.15 1.88 -13.52
C TRP A 237 9.37 2.79 -13.69
N GLY A 238 10.19 2.51 -14.71
CA GLY A 238 11.37 3.32 -15.05
C GLY A 238 12.56 3.15 -14.10
N ALA A 239 12.60 2.09 -13.30
CA ALA A 239 13.77 1.72 -12.51
C ALA A 239 13.79 0.21 -12.20
N THR A 240 14.93 -0.27 -11.71
CA THR A 240 15.13 -1.66 -11.31
C THR A 240 14.30 -2.01 -10.07
N CYS A 241 13.57 -3.13 -10.14
CA CYS A 241 12.88 -3.75 -9.02
C CYS A 241 13.59 -5.04 -8.60
N ASP A 242 13.78 -5.23 -7.29
CA ASP A 242 14.27 -6.45 -6.67
C ASP A 242 13.11 -7.37 -6.30
N VAL A 243 13.20 -8.64 -6.70
CA VAL A 243 12.19 -9.66 -6.39
C VAL A 243 12.83 -10.75 -5.55
N THR A 244 12.33 -10.95 -4.33
CA THR A 244 12.68 -12.13 -3.51
C THR A 244 11.62 -13.22 -3.67
N VAL A 245 12.02 -14.45 -3.97
CA VAL A 245 11.10 -15.54 -4.32
C VAL A 245 11.13 -16.63 -3.25
N TYR A 246 9.97 -17.04 -2.76
CA TYR A 246 9.82 -18.07 -1.72
C TYR A 246 9.08 -19.30 -2.26
N PRO A 247 9.39 -20.51 -1.77
CA PRO A 247 8.56 -21.68 -2.04
C PRO A 247 7.34 -21.67 -1.12
N MET A 248 6.18 -22.14 -1.59
CA MET A 248 5.02 -22.39 -0.72
C MET A 248 4.36 -23.72 -1.03
N ALA A 249 4.36 -24.63 -0.05
CA ALA A 249 3.60 -25.86 -0.14
C ALA A 249 2.11 -25.54 0.04
N VAL A 250 1.33 -25.68 -1.03
CA VAL A 250 -0.10 -25.38 -1.03
C VAL A 250 -0.84 -26.44 -0.21
N ARG A 251 -1.67 -25.98 0.72
CA ARG A 251 -2.54 -26.83 1.55
C ARG A 251 -4.00 -26.66 1.21
N LYS A 252 -4.40 -25.48 0.73
CA LYS A 252 -5.79 -25.17 0.41
C LYS A 252 -5.87 -24.30 -0.83
N VAL A 253 -6.85 -24.61 -1.66
CA VAL A 253 -7.21 -23.88 -2.86
C VAL A 253 -8.57 -23.23 -2.61
N LEU A 254 -8.61 -21.90 -2.62
CA LEU A 254 -9.79 -21.08 -2.41
C LEU A 254 -10.60 -20.95 -3.71
N THR A 255 -11.91 -20.84 -3.59
CA THR A 255 -12.87 -20.71 -4.69
C THR A 255 -13.90 -19.63 -4.38
N GLY A 256 -14.64 -19.17 -5.40
CA GLY A 256 -15.70 -18.18 -5.24
C GLY A 256 -15.20 -16.85 -4.64
N SER A 257 -15.91 -16.35 -3.63
CA SER A 257 -15.56 -15.13 -2.90
C SER A 257 -14.33 -15.26 -2.00
N GLY A 258 -13.85 -16.48 -1.76
CA GLY A 258 -12.61 -16.70 -1.01
C GLY A 258 -11.35 -16.36 -1.81
N TRP A 259 -11.43 -16.34 -3.14
CA TRP A 259 -10.35 -15.90 -4.01
C TRP A 259 -10.61 -14.46 -4.46
N GLU A 260 -9.84 -13.52 -3.90
CA GLU A 260 -10.08 -12.08 -4.09
C GLU A 260 -9.91 -11.65 -5.55
N GLU A 261 -8.88 -12.15 -6.23
CA GLU A 261 -8.67 -11.90 -7.66
C GLU A 261 -9.15 -13.06 -8.53
N ASN A 262 -10.36 -13.57 -8.27
CA ASN A 262 -10.97 -14.67 -9.05
C ASN A 262 -11.24 -14.37 -10.53
N HIS A 263 -11.03 -13.11 -10.96
CA HIS A 263 -11.00 -12.73 -12.37
C HIS A 263 -9.73 -13.21 -13.09
N ARG A 264 -8.68 -13.57 -12.35
CA ARG A 264 -7.47 -14.20 -12.89
C ARG A 264 -7.72 -15.67 -13.19
N THR A 265 -6.86 -16.23 -14.02
CA THR A 265 -6.79 -17.68 -14.27
C THR A 265 -5.63 -18.29 -13.51
N ARG A 266 -5.71 -19.58 -13.19
CA ARG A 266 -4.62 -20.34 -12.56
C ARG A 266 -4.55 -21.75 -13.11
N GLN A 267 -3.34 -22.30 -13.20
CA GLN A 267 -3.11 -23.64 -13.74
C GLN A 267 -1.98 -24.34 -12.98
N TRP A 268 -2.18 -25.62 -12.67
CA TRP A 268 -1.11 -26.48 -12.20
C TRP A 268 -0.36 -27.03 -13.40
N VAL A 269 0.97 -26.88 -13.38
CA VAL A 269 1.86 -27.37 -14.43
C VAL A 269 3.02 -28.12 -13.80
N SER A 270 3.66 -29.01 -14.54
CA SER A 270 4.91 -29.63 -14.09
C SER A 270 6.06 -28.60 -14.03
N GLY A 271 7.11 -28.92 -13.27
CA GLY A 271 8.33 -28.12 -13.24
C GLY A 271 8.88 -27.80 -14.64
N PRO A 272 9.07 -28.81 -15.53
CA PRO A 272 9.51 -28.59 -16.91
C PRO A 272 8.57 -27.70 -17.74
N GLU A 273 7.26 -27.88 -17.65
CA GLU A 273 6.29 -27.03 -18.39
C GLU A 273 6.35 -25.57 -17.93
N SER A 274 6.60 -25.32 -16.64
CA SER A 274 6.70 -23.96 -16.10
C SER A 274 7.81 -23.13 -16.76
N ILE A 275 8.88 -23.78 -17.24
CA ILE A 275 9.99 -23.14 -17.97
C ILE A 275 9.51 -22.45 -19.24
N ASN A 276 8.56 -23.06 -19.95
CA ASN A 276 8.09 -22.56 -21.24
C ASN A 276 6.93 -21.56 -21.10
N LEU A 277 6.20 -21.58 -19.99
CA LEU A 277 5.00 -20.77 -19.80
C LEU A 277 5.29 -19.43 -19.08
N LEU A 278 6.23 -19.42 -18.14
CA LEU A 278 6.50 -18.26 -17.31
C LEU A 278 7.24 -17.16 -18.08
N LYS A 279 6.70 -15.94 -18.06
CA LYS A 279 7.31 -14.80 -18.76
C LYS A 279 8.71 -14.44 -18.26
N GLN A 280 8.95 -14.53 -16.95
CA GLN A 280 10.27 -14.26 -16.37
C GLN A 280 11.04 -15.59 -16.22
N PRO A 281 12.14 -15.80 -16.97
CA PRO A 281 12.92 -17.04 -16.91
C PRO A 281 13.44 -17.38 -15.52
N ALA A 282 13.72 -16.35 -14.71
CA ALA A 282 14.17 -16.50 -13.33
C ALA A 282 13.21 -17.34 -12.46
N PHE A 283 11.89 -17.23 -12.66
CA PHE A 283 10.95 -18.04 -11.88
C PHE A 283 11.09 -19.53 -12.15
N ALA A 284 11.33 -19.91 -13.41
CA ALA A 284 11.49 -21.31 -13.78
C ALA A 284 12.79 -21.90 -13.21
N LEU A 285 13.90 -21.14 -13.26
CA LEU A 285 15.16 -21.53 -12.64
C LEU A 285 15.02 -21.71 -11.12
N LEU A 286 14.22 -20.87 -10.47
CA LEU A 286 13.98 -20.94 -9.03
C LEU A 286 13.00 -22.08 -8.69
N ALA A 287 12.03 -22.38 -9.54
CA ALA A 287 11.11 -23.50 -9.37
C ALA A 287 11.83 -24.86 -9.37
N ALA A 288 12.93 -24.99 -10.12
CA ALA A 288 13.75 -26.21 -10.16
C ALA A 288 14.42 -26.57 -8.83
N LYS A 289 14.40 -25.67 -7.83
CA LYS A 289 14.96 -25.90 -6.49
C LYS A 289 13.96 -26.52 -5.49
N ILE A 290 12.73 -26.85 -5.91
CA ILE A 290 11.62 -27.37 -5.10
C ILE A 290 11.46 -28.88 -5.27
#